data_AF-A0A485N5R2-F1
#
_entry.id   AF-A0A485N5R2-F1
#
_cell.length_a   1.000
_cell.length_b   1.000
_cell.length_c   1.000
_cell.angle_alpha   90.00
_cell.angle_beta   90.00
_cell.angle_gamma   90.00
#
_symmetry.space_group_name_H-M   'P 1'
#
loop_
_entity.id
_entity.type
_entity.pdbx_description
1 polymer ?
#
loop_
_entity_poly.entity_id
_entity_poly.type
_entity_poly.pdbx_seq_one_letter_code
_entity_poly.pdbx_strand_id
1 'polypeptide(L)'
;MATCNSSSEGLPPVAEPAVEGEPHLPVGRELAEANRFAYAALCGISLSQLFPEPEQSSFCTEFVAGLVKWLELPGAVLPTMTAFANGLAGEGADVFAAILLKDPILKDDPLVIIQDLLSFSLQDGCYDARARVLICHMTSLFRVPVRELDLLEETFLESLKETKEEESEMAEASRKKKENRRKWKRYLLIGLATVGGGTVIGVTGGLAAPLVAAGAATIIGSAGAAALGSVAGIAVLTSLFGAAGAGLTGYKMKKRVGAIEEFTFLPLTEGRQLHITIAITGWLASGKYRTFSAPWAALARSREQYCLAWEAKYLMELGNALETILSGLANMVAQEALKYTVLSGIVAALTWPASLLTVANVIDNPWGVCLHRSAEVGKHLAHILLSRQQGRRPVTLIGFSLGARVIYFCLQEMAQEKDCQGIIEDVVLLGAPVEGEAKHWEPFRKVVSGRIINGYCRGDWLLSFVYRTSSVQLRVAGLQPVLLQDRRVENVDLSSVGS
;
A
#
# COMPACT_ATOMS: atom_id res chain seq x y z
N MET A 1 59.49 -57.85 27.49
CA MET A 1 59.36 -56.62 28.30
C MET A 1 59.19 -55.45 27.36
N ALA A 2 58.17 -54.63 27.60
CA ALA A 2 57.96 -53.26 27.10
C ALA A 2 58.21 -52.97 25.60
N THR A 3 57.11 -52.77 24.88
CA THR A 3 57.02 -51.96 23.66
C THR A 3 56.83 -50.49 24.02
N CYS A 4 57.61 -49.59 23.43
CA CYS A 4 57.15 -48.27 23.02
C CYS A 4 58.21 -47.62 22.12
N ASN A 5 57.80 -47.19 20.92
CA ASN A 5 58.59 -46.29 20.10
C ASN A 5 57.66 -45.21 19.51
N SER A 6 58.22 -44.01 19.43
CA SER A 6 57.56 -42.70 19.42
C SER A 6 57.04 -42.23 18.06
N SER A 7 55.82 -41.68 18.09
CA SER A 7 55.29 -40.47 17.43
C SER A 7 55.78 -40.01 16.04
N SER A 8 54.81 -39.84 15.13
CA SER A 8 54.70 -38.68 14.24
C SER A 8 53.22 -38.40 13.93
N GLU A 9 52.78 -37.16 14.13
CA GLU A 9 51.42 -36.65 13.91
C GLU A 9 50.96 -36.81 12.44
N GLY A 10 49.74 -37.28 12.25
CA GLY A 10 49.02 -37.32 10.97
C GLY A 10 47.66 -36.63 11.10
N LEU A 11 47.28 -35.87 10.06
CA LEU A 11 46.06 -35.06 9.97
C LEU A 11 44.77 -35.84 10.35
N PRO A 12 43.77 -35.17 10.97
CA PRO A 12 42.44 -35.76 11.16
C PRO A 12 41.63 -35.80 9.84
N PRO A 13 40.67 -36.74 9.72
CA PRO A 13 39.99 -37.04 8.48
C PRO A 13 38.92 -35.99 8.11
N VAL A 14 38.68 -35.91 6.80
CA VAL A 14 37.70 -35.07 6.11
C VAL A 14 36.30 -35.27 6.68
N ALA A 15 35.64 -34.18 7.09
CA ALA A 15 34.24 -34.18 7.48
C ALA A 15 33.34 -34.41 6.25
N GLU A 16 32.41 -35.35 6.37
CA GLU A 16 31.33 -35.57 5.40
C GLU A 16 30.46 -34.30 5.27
N PRO A 17 29.99 -33.96 4.06
CA PRO A 17 29.14 -32.81 3.86
C PRO A 17 27.78 -33.04 4.53
N ALA A 18 27.35 -32.06 5.32
CA ALA A 18 26.05 -32.02 5.96
C ALA A 18 24.93 -32.21 4.92
N VAL A 19 23.98 -33.07 5.27
CA VAL A 19 22.76 -33.35 4.51
C VAL A 19 22.00 -32.04 4.28
N GLU A 20 21.79 -31.69 3.01
CA GLU A 20 20.93 -30.59 2.57
C GLU A 20 19.51 -30.82 3.15
N GLY A 21 19.01 -29.84 3.92
CA GLY A 21 17.68 -29.90 4.53
C GLY A 21 16.57 -29.85 3.48
N GLU A 22 15.56 -30.71 3.63
CA GLU A 22 14.38 -30.74 2.76
C GLU A 22 13.57 -29.43 2.84
N PRO A 23 12.91 -29.00 1.74
CA PRO A 23 12.09 -27.80 1.71
C PRO A 23 10.85 -27.98 2.60
N HIS A 24 10.70 -27.15 3.64
CA HIS A 24 9.52 -27.17 4.51
C HIS A 24 8.26 -26.71 3.75
N LEU A 25 7.15 -27.42 3.97
CA LEU A 25 5.84 -27.20 3.35
C LEU A 25 5.20 -25.88 3.82
N PRO A 26 4.24 -25.30 3.07
CA PRO A 26 3.38 -24.24 3.58
C PRO A 26 2.73 -24.67 4.89
N VAL A 27 2.78 -23.85 5.95
CA VAL A 27 2.32 -24.27 7.28
C VAL A 27 0.82 -24.57 7.30
N GLY A 28 0.04 -23.93 6.41
CA GLY A 28 -1.35 -24.29 6.20
C GLY A 28 -1.56 -25.77 5.82
N ARG A 29 -0.56 -26.44 5.23
CA ARG A 29 -0.60 -27.87 4.89
C ARG A 29 -0.26 -28.80 6.06
N GLU A 30 0.39 -28.28 7.09
CA GLU A 30 0.69 -29.03 8.32
C GLU A 30 -0.56 -29.18 9.22
N LEU A 31 -1.58 -28.34 9.00
CA LEU A 31 -2.86 -28.45 9.67
C LEU A 31 -3.60 -29.74 9.30
N ALA A 32 -4.31 -30.31 10.28
CA ALA A 32 -5.24 -31.41 10.04
C ALA A 32 -6.28 -31.03 8.97
N GLU A 33 -6.77 -32.00 8.19
CA GLU A 33 -7.69 -31.76 7.08
C GLU A 33 -8.94 -30.94 7.47
N ALA A 34 -9.51 -31.22 8.65
CA ALA A 34 -10.64 -30.45 9.19
C ALA A 34 -10.28 -28.98 9.45
N ASN A 35 -9.05 -28.70 9.89
CA ASN A 35 -8.58 -27.34 10.16
C ASN A 35 -8.18 -26.61 8.88
N ARG A 36 -7.68 -27.32 7.86
CA ARG A 36 -7.51 -26.77 6.50
C ARG A 36 -8.86 -26.33 5.91
N PHE A 37 -9.90 -27.16 6.06
CA PHE A 37 -11.25 -26.78 5.66
C PHE A 37 -11.74 -25.56 6.44
N ALA A 38 -11.58 -25.54 7.77
CA ALA A 38 -12.00 -24.42 8.61
C ALA A 38 -11.27 -23.12 8.26
N TYR A 39 -9.99 -23.18 7.88
CA TYR A 39 -9.22 -22.05 7.41
C TYR A 39 -9.77 -21.50 6.09
N ALA A 40 -9.97 -22.35 5.08
CA ALA A 40 -10.57 -21.93 3.82
C ALA A 40 -11.98 -21.35 4.02
N ALA A 41 -12.78 -21.98 4.89
CA ALA A 41 -14.13 -21.52 5.23
C ALA A 41 -14.10 -20.13 5.88
N LEU A 42 -13.22 -19.94 6.86
CA LEU A 42 -13.04 -18.67 7.54
C LEU A 42 -12.69 -17.55 6.55
N CYS A 43 -11.74 -17.80 5.64
CA CYS A 43 -11.39 -16.83 4.60
C CYS A 43 -12.57 -16.52 3.68
N GLY A 44 -13.31 -17.53 3.21
CA GLY A 44 -14.46 -17.33 2.33
C GLY A 44 -15.59 -16.52 2.99
N ILE A 45 -15.92 -16.83 4.24
CA ILE A 45 -16.92 -16.08 5.01
C ILE A 45 -16.45 -14.66 5.28
N SER A 46 -15.19 -14.49 5.69
CA SER A 46 -14.62 -13.17 5.93
C SER A 46 -14.62 -12.31 4.67
N LEU A 47 -14.28 -12.89 3.51
CA LEU A 47 -14.31 -12.21 2.22
C LEU A 47 -15.72 -11.73 1.86
N SER A 48 -16.75 -12.55 2.01
CA SER A 48 -18.12 -12.13 1.70
C SER A 48 -18.65 -11.06 2.67
N GLN A 49 -18.23 -11.09 3.93
CA GLN A 49 -18.55 -10.04 4.90
C GLN A 49 -17.81 -8.73 4.60
N LEU A 50 -16.54 -8.83 4.19
CA LEU A 50 -15.72 -7.68 3.85
C LEU A 50 -16.11 -7.08 2.50
N PHE A 51 -16.50 -7.90 1.53
CA PHE A 51 -16.74 -7.50 0.15
C PHE A 51 -18.08 -8.08 -0.36
N PRO A 52 -19.22 -7.67 0.24
CA PRO A 52 -20.53 -8.19 -0.15
C PRO A 52 -21.00 -7.72 -1.53
N GLU A 53 -20.30 -6.76 -2.13
CA GLU A 53 -20.68 -6.17 -3.41
C GLU A 53 -20.50 -7.16 -4.58
N PRO A 54 -21.48 -7.26 -5.52
CA PRO A 54 -21.38 -8.17 -6.66
C PRO A 54 -20.12 -7.96 -7.50
N GLU A 55 -19.63 -6.73 -7.61
CA GLU A 55 -18.42 -6.37 -8.35
C GLU A 55 -17.14 -6.97 -7.75
N GLN A 56 -17.20 -7.47 -6.51
CA GLN A 56 -16.08 -8.11 -5.80
C GLN A 56 -16.19 -9.64 -5.77
N SER A 57 -17.30 -10.21 -6.24
CA SER A 57 -17.58 -11.65 -6.17
C SER A 57 -16.54 -12.49 -6.94
N SER A 58 -16.09 -12.02 -8.11
CA SER A 58 -15.03 -12.71 -8.87
C SER A 58 -13.74 -12.83 -8.07
N PHE A 59 -13.29 -11.74 -7.44
CA PHE A 59 -12.12 -11.75 -6.57
C PHE A 59 -12.29 -12.71 -5.40
N CYS A 60 -13.44 -12.66 -4.70
CA CYS A 60 -13.66 -13.51 -3.53
C CYS A 60 -13.64 -15.00 -3.90
N THR A 61 -14.29 -15.37 -5.00
CA THR A 61 -14.36 -16.76 -5.47
C THR A 61 -13.02 -17.25 -6.02
N GLU A 62 -12.30 -16.44 -6.79
CA GLU A 62 -10.95 -16.77 -7.29
C GLU A 62 -9.93 -16.90 -6.14
N PHE A 63 -9.97 -15.99 -5.17
CA PHE A 63 -9.09 -16.03 -4.00
C PHE A 63 -9.27 -17.33 -3.22
N VAL A 64 -10.53 -17.70 -2.94
CA VAL A 64 -10.84 -18.91 -2.18
C VAL A 64 -10.53 -20.18 -3.00
N ALA A 65 -10.75 -20.17 -4.31
CA ALA A 65 -10.35 -21.27 -5.19
C ALA A 65 -8.82 -21.47 -5.18
N GLY A 66 -8.06 -20.37 -5.22
CA GLY A 66 -6.61 -20.37 -5.06
C GLY A 66 -6.20 -20.94 -3.69
N LEU A 67 -6.88 -20.53 -2.62
CA LEU A 67 -6.57 -20.99 -1.26
C LEU A 67 -6.87 -22.48 -1.07
N VAL A 68 -7.97 -22.99 -1.64
CA VAL A 68 -8.29 -24.44 -1.65
C VAL A 68 -7.16 -25.23 -2.31
N LYS A 69 -6.61 -24.73 -3.42
CA LYS A 69 -5.45 -25.34 -4.08
C LYS A 69 -4.18 -25.21 -3.23
N TRP A 70 -3.94 -24.05 -2.63
CA TRP A 70 -2.79 -23.79 -1.76
C TRP A 70 -2.73 -24.76 -0.57
N LEU A 71 -3.89 -25.06 0.03
CA LEU A 71 -4.04 -25.95 1.18
C LEU A 71 -4.16 -27.44 0.81
N GLU A 72 -4.10 -27.79 -0.48
CA GLU A 72 -4.28 -29.17 -0.97
C GLU A 72 -5.59 -29.82 -0.49
N LEU A 73 -6.68 -29.04 -0.48
CA LEU A 73 -8.01 -29.56 -0.16
C LEU A 73 -8.63 -30.32 -1.34
N PRO A 74 -9.47 -31.34 -1.10
CA PRO A 74 -10.17 -32.05 -2.16
C PRO A 74 -11.03 -31.10 -3.02
N GLY A 75 -11.03 -31.29 -4.34
CA GLY A 75 -11.82 -30.44 -5.25
C GLY A 75 -13.33 -30.44 -4.97
N ALA A 76 -13.84 -31.46 -4.28
CA ALA A 76 -15.24 -31.54 -3.83
C ALA A 76 -15.62 -30.43 -2.82
N VAL A 77 -14.65 -29.80 -2.16
CA VAL A 77 -14.85 -28.70 -1.21
C VAL A 77 -15.09 -27.35 -1.92
N LEU A 78 -14.64 -27.22 -3.17
CA LEU A 78 -14.66 -25.95 -3.90
C LEU A 78 -16.07 -25.34 -4.08
N PRO A 79 -17.14 -26.10 -4.38
CA PRO A 79 -18.49 -25.53 -4.46
C PRO A 79 -18.96 -24.92 -3.13
N THR A 80 -18.66 -25.58 -2.00
CA THR A 80 -18.98 -25.07 -0.66
C THR A 80 -18.22 -23.79 -0.36
N MET A 81 -16.92 -23.76 -0.66
CA MET A 81 -16.08 -22.59 -0.41
C MET A 81 -16.47 -21.40 -1.29
N THR A 82 -16.83 -21.66 -2.55
CA THR A 82 -17.42 -20.68 -3.46
C THR A 82 -18.75 -20.14 -2.92
N ALA A 83 -19.59 -21.00 -2.33
CA ALA A 83 -20.85 -20.57 -1.72
C ALA A 83 -20.58 -19.64 -0.51
N PHE A 84 -19.61 -19.97 0.34
CA PHE A 84 -19.21 -19.12 1.47
C PHE A 84 -18.65 -17.77 1.01
N ALA A 85 -17.81 -17.75 -0.03
CA ALA A 85 -17.29 -16.54 -0.66
C ALA A 85 -18.39 -15.64 -1.25
N ASN A 86 -19.57 -16.19 -1.54
CA ASN A 86 -20.76 -15.47 -2.01
C ASN A 86 -21.78 -15.18 -0.90
N GLY A 87 -21.41 -15.36 0.38
CA GLY A 87 -22.27 -15.04 1.52
C GLY A 87 -23.35 -16.06 1.82
N LEU A 88 -23.29 -17.26 1.24
CA LEU A 88 -24.24 -18.35 1.46
C LEU A 88 -23.83 -19.29 2.60
N ALA A 89 -23.05 -18.78 3.57
CA ALA A 89 -22.64 -19.55 4.74
C ALA A 89 -23.76 -19.58 5.79
N GLY A 90 -24.04 -20.75 6.36
CA GLY A 90 -24.99 -20.91 7.45
C GLY A 90 -24.43 -20.56 8.84
N GLU A 91 -23.09 -20.50 8.97
CA GLU A 91 -22.37 -20.23 10.22
C GLU A 91 -21.50 -18.97 10.10
N GLY A 92 -21.25 -18.31 11.22
CA GLY A 92 -20.43 -17.09 11.29
C GLY A 92 -18.91 -17.38 11.29
N ALA A 93 -18.12 -16.36 10.92
CA ALA A 93 -16.66 -16.43 10.91
C ALA A 93 -16.07 -16.79 12.30
N ASP A 94 -16.73 -16.39 13.37
CA ASP A 94 -16.36 -16.66 14.76
C ASP A 94 -16.33 -18.16 15.09
N VAL A 95 -17.23 -18.95 14.49
CA VAL A 95 -17.29 -20.41 14.69
C VAL A 95 -16.02 -21.07 14.16
N PHE A 96 -15.62 -20.73 12.94
CA PHE A 96 -14.42 -21.29 12.31
C PHE A 96 -13.14 -20.79 12.98
N ALA A 97 -13.09 -19.52 13.38
CA ALA A 97 -11.97 -19.01 14.17
C ALA A 97 -11.79 -19.77 15.49
N ALA A 98 -12.90 -20.08 16.19
CA ALA A 98 -12.86 -20.87 17.42
C ALA A 98 -12.47 -22.33 17.20
N ILE A 99 -12.77 -22.92 16.03
CA ILE A 99 -12.30 -24.26 15.65
C ILE A 99 -10.78 -24.23 15.45
N LEU A 100 -10.27 -23.26 14.69
CA LEU A 100 -8.85 -23.12 14.40
C LEU A 100 -8.02 -22.90 15.66
N LEU A 101 -8.49 -22.09 16.61
CA LEU A 101 -7.80 -21.85 17.89
C LEU A 101 -7.72 -23.08 18.82
N LYS A 102 -8.39 -24.18 18.48
CA LYS A 102 -8.26 -25.47 19.21
C LYS A 102 -7.16 -26.36 18.63
N ASP A 103 -6.67 -26.06 17.43
CA ASP A 103 -5.56 -26.79 16.83
C ASP A 103 -4.28 -26.60 17.67
N PRO A 104 -3.49 -27.66 17.95
CA PRO A 104 -2.27 -27.54 18.74
C PRO A 104 -1.25 -26.52 18.18
N ILE A 105 -1.12 -26.44 16.84
CA ILE A 105 -0.18 -25.53 16.18
C ILE A 105 -0.64 -24.08 16.38
N LEU A 106 -1.92 -23.81 16.09
CA LEU A 106 -2.48 -22.45 16.11
C LEU A 106 -2.80 -21.93 17.51
N LYS A 107 -3.03 -22.83 18.46
CA LYS A 107 -3.24 -22.47 19.87
C LYS A 107 -1.98 -21.87 20.48
N ASP A 108 -0.83 -22.42 20.12
CA ASP A 108 0.47 -21.97 20.65
C ASP A 108 0.97 -20.74 19.87
N ASP A 109 0.80 -20.72 18.54
CA ASP A 109 1.17 -19.57 17.72
C ASP A 109 0.16 -19.28 16.58
N PRO A 110 -0.83 -18.40 16.80
CA PRO A 110 -1.79 -18.01 15.76
C PRO A 110 -1.15 -17.12 14.68
N LEU A 111 0.08 -16.64 14.84
CA LEU A 111 0.77 -15.85 13.82
C LEU A 111 1.05 -16.69 12.56
N VAL A 112 1.20 -18.00 12.73
CA VAL A 112 1.51 -18.96 11.68
C VAL A 112 0.48 -18.94 10.54
N ILE A 113 -0.82 -18.89 10.86
CA ILE A 113 -1.88 -18.83 9.82
C ILE A 113 -1.88 -17.48 9.09
N ILE A 114 -1.49 -16.40 9.78
CA ILE A 114 -1.34 -15.07 9.18
C ILE A 114 -0.15 -15.05 8.21
N GLN A 115 0.96 -15.67 8.59
CA GLN A 115 2.13 -15.82 7.73
C GLN A 115 1.83 -16.68 6.50
N ASP A 116 1.10 -17.78 6.66
CA ASP A 116 0.68 -18.64 5.54
C ASP A 116 -0.22 -17.86 4.57
N LEU A 117 -1.21 -17.12 5.09
CA LEU A 117 -2.11 -16.30 4.28
C LEU A 117 -1.38 -15.18 3.54
N LEU A 118 -0.41 -14.54 4.20
CA LEU A 118 0.45 -13.53 3.59
C LEU A 118 1.26 -14.12 2.43
N SER A 119 1.85 -15.30 2.65
CA SER A 119 2.65 -16.01 1.64
C SER A 119 1.80 -16.41 0.44
N PHE A 120 0.61 -16.97 0.67
CA PHE A 120 -0.38 -17.25 -0.36
C PHE A 120 -0.77 -15.99 -1.14
N SER A 121 -1.05 -14.89 -0.44
CA SER A 121 -1.48 -13.63 -1.06
C SER A 121 -0.40 -12.97 -1.92
N LEU A 122 0.88 -13.32 -1.70
CA LEU A 122 2.03 -12.78 -2.42
C LEU A 122 2.58 -13.71 -3.50
N GLN A 123 2.04 -14.92 -3.62
CA GLN A 123 2.57 -15.98 -4.49
C GLN A 123 2.72 -15.55 -5.97
N ASP A 124 1.83 -14.68 -6.44
CA ASP A 124 1.78 -14.19 -7.83
C ASP A 124 2.46 -12.83 -8.01
N GLY A 125 3.13 -12.31 -6.99
CA GLY A 125 3.80 -11.01 -7.03
C GLY A 125 2.84 -9.81 -7.07
N CYS A 126 1.59 -10.01 -6.66
CA CYS A 126 0.57 -8.97 -6.60
C CYS A 126 -0.02 -8.93 -5.20
N TYR A 127 0.29 -7.90 -4.42
CA TYR A 127 -0.32 -7.73 -3.12
C TYR A 127 -1.57 -6.86 -3.23
N ASP A 128 -2.71 -7.51 -3.48
CA ASP A 128 -4.01 -6.84 -3.63
C ASP A 128 -4.46 -6.23 -2.29
N ALA A 129 -4.94 -4.99 -2.31
CA ALA A 129 -5.42 -4.32 -1.11
C ALA A 129 -6.55 -5.09 -0.39
N ARG A 130 -7.39 -5.82 -1.12
CA ARG A 130 -8.45 -6.65 -0.53
C ARG A 130 -7.89 -7.85 0.22
N ALA A 131 -6.82 -8.46 -0.30
CA ALA A 131 -6.11 -9.56 0.37
C ALA A 131 -5.47 -9.06 1.68
N ARG A 132 -4.83 -7.88 1.66
CA ARG A 132 -4.29 -7.27 2.88
C ARG A 132 -5.36 -6.92 3.91
N VAL A 133 -6.52 -6.41 3.48
CA VAL A 133 -7.68 -6.18 4.38
C VAL A 133 -8.17 -7.48 5.00
N LEU A 134 -8.24 -8.58 4.24
CA LEU A 134 -8.56 -9.90 4.79
C LEU A 134 -7.52 -10.34 5.83
N ILE A 135 -6.22 -10.18 5.56
CA ILE A 135 -5.14 -10.51 6.51
C ILE A 135 -5.28 -9.68 7.79
N CYS A 136 -5.50 -8.37 7.69
CA CYS A 136 -5.75 -7.50 8.84
C CYS A 136 -7.00 -7.92 9.64
N HIS A 137 -8.06 -8.34 8.94
CA HIS A 137 -9.27 -8.85 9.56
C HIS A 137 -9.01 -10.15 10.33
N MET A 138 -8.31 -11.11 9.72
CA MET A 138 -7.95 -12.37 10.38
C MET A 138 -7.00 -12.17 11.56
N THR A 139 -6.02 -11.26 11.41
CA THR A 139 -5.13 -10.83 12.50
C THR A 139 -5.95 -10.34 13.69
N SER A 140 -7.00 -9.55 13.43
CA SER A 140 -7.92 -9.06 14.46
C SER A 140 -8.77 -10.17 15.09
N LEU A 141 -9.29 -11.11 14.29
CA LEU A 141 -10.06 -12.26 14.78
C LEU A 141 -9.25 -13.15 15.72
N PHE A 142 -7.98 -13.38 15.40
CA PHE A 142 -7.06 -14.14 16.25
C PHE A 142 -6.42 -13.32 17.37
N ARG A 143 -6.78 -12.03 17.50
CA ARG A 143 -6.26 -11.10 18.51
C ARG A 143 -4.73 -10.95 18.46
N VAL A 144 -4.15 -11.12 17.28
CA VAL A 144 -2.74 -10.87 17.04
C VAL A 144 -2.52 -9.35 16.97
N PRO A 145 -1.54 -8.79 17.69
CA PRO A 145 -1.23 -7.37 17.58
C PRO A 145 -0.80 -6.99 16.16
N VAL A 146 -1.33 -5.89 15.60
CA VAL A 146 -1.02 -5.44 14.23
C VAL A 146 0.48 -5.26 13.97
N ARG A 147 1.25 -4.89 15.00
CA ARG A 147 2.72 -4.79 14.90
C ARG A 147 3.41 -6.10 14.46
N GLU A 148 2.83 -7.25 14.79
CA GLU A 148 3.38 -8.56 14.40
C GLU A 148 3.19 -8.78 12.89
N LEU A 149 2.07 -8.29 12.33
CA LEU A 149 1.85 -8.31 10.88
C LEU A 149 2.87 -7.41 10.16
N ASP A 150 3.14 -6.21 10.69
CA ASP A 150 4.17 -5.33 10.11
C ASP A 150 5.55 -6.02 10.11
N LEU A 151 5.91 -6.71 11.19
CA LEU A 151 7.15 -7.48 11.29
C LEU A 151 7.19 -8.68 10.32
N LEU A 152 6.07 -9.37 10.12
CA LEU A 152 5.97 -10.45 9.12
C LEU A 152 6.17 -9.93 7.70
N GLU A 153 5.53 -8.82 7.35
CA GLU A 153 5.68 -8.19 6.04
C GLU A 153 7.12 -7.74 5.78
N GLU A 154 7.79 -7.22 6.80
CA GLU A 154 9.20 -6.85 6.74
C GLU A 154 10.11 -8.07 6.57
N THR A 155 9.89 -9.12 7.36
CA THR A 155 10.68 -10.35 7.28
C THR A 155 10.53 -11.00 5.90
N PHE A 156 9.31 -11.03 5.36
CA PHE A 156 9.06 -11.49 4.01
C PHE A 156 9.81 -10.64 2.97
N LEU A 157 9.78 -9.31 3.11
CA LEU A 157 10.50 -8.42 2.22
C LEU A 157 12.02 -8.62 2.25
N GLU A 158 12.62 -8.71 3.43
CA GLU A 158 14.07 -8.93 3.58
C GLU A 158 14.47 -10.28 2.98
N SER A 159 13.69 -11.34 3.21
CA SER A 159 13.94 -12.66 2.61
C SER A 159 13.96 -12.61 1.07
N LEU A 160 13.11 -11.77 0.46
CA LEU A 160 13.13 -11.56 -0.99
C LEU A 160 14.34 -10.74 -1.47
N LYS A 161 14.88 -9.82 -0.66
CA LYS A 161 16.02 -8.97 -1.05
C LYS A 161 17.33 -9.73 -1.04
N GLU A 162 17.62 -10.46 0.03
CA GLU A 162 18.83 -11.28 0.19
C GLU A 162 19.00 -12.20 -1.02
N THR A 163 17.90 -12.83 -1.41
CA THR A 163 17.74 -13.62 -2.62
C THR A 163 18.20 -12.91 -3.92
N LYS A 164 17.76 -11.67 -4.16
CA LYS A 164 18.08 -10.93 -5.40
C LYS A 164 19.57 -10.62 -5.48
N GLU A 165 20.21 -10.36 -4.35
CA GLU A 165 21.64 -10.09 -4.28
C GLU A 165 22.43 -11.35 -4.62
N GLU A 166 22.07 -12.51 -4.06
CA GLU A 166 22.68 -13.80 -4.38
C GLU A 166 22.54 -14.18 -5.87
N GLU A 167 21.36 -14.01 -6.47
CA GLU A 167 21.16 -14.29 -7.90
C GLU A 167 21.91 -13.30 -8.80
N SER A 168 22.02 -12.04 -8.40
CA SER A 168 22.83 -11.05 -9.13
C SER A 168 24.30 -11.46 -9.12
N GLU A 169 24.83 -11.86 -7.96
CA GLU A 169 26.20 -12.35 -7.83
C GLU A 169 26.45 -13.63 -8.65
N MET A 170 25.50 -14.58 -8.62
CA MET A 170 25.58 -15.81 -9.39
C MET A 170 25.45 -15.56 -10.91
N ALA A 171 24.59 -14.62 -11.31
CA ALA A 171 24.45 -14.17 -12.69
C ALA A 171 25.71 -13.47 -13.19
N GLU A 172 26.33 -12.62 -12.37
CA GLU A 172 27.61 -11.99 -12.68
C GLU A 172 28.75 -13.01 -12.78
N ALA A 173 28.83 -13.96 -11.86
CA ALA A 173 29.79 -15.06 -11.90
C ALA A 173 29.62 -15.92 -13.17
N SER A 174 28.38 -16.23 -13.55
CA SER A 174 28.08 -16.98 -14.76
C SER A 174 28.37 -16.18 -16.04
N ARG A 175 28.14 -14.85 -16.05
CA ARG A 175 28.53 -13.94 -17.13
C ARG A 175 30.05 -13.89 -17.27
N LYS A 176 30.79 -13.72 -16.18
CA LYS A 176 32.27 -13.76 -16.15
C LYS A 176 32.80 -15.10 -16.66
N LYS A 177 32.18 -16.23 -16.28
CA LYS A 177 32.55 -17.58 -16.75
C LYS A 177 32.26 -17.77 -18.25
N LYS A 178 31.11 -17.28 -18.75
CA LYS A 178 30.76 -17.29 -20.19
C LYS A 178 31.69 -16.38 -21.00
N GLU A 179 32.06 -15.23 -20.47
CA GLU A 179 33.01 -14.30 -21.09
C GLU A 179 34.42 -14.91 -21.16
N ASN A 180 34.90 -15.52 -20.08
CA ASN A 180 36.18 -16.24 -20.07
C ASN A 180 36.18 -17.43 -21.03
N ARG A 181 35.07 -18.17 -21.15
CA ARG A 181 34.92 -19.26 -22.14
C ARG A 181 34.91 -18.74 -23.57
N ARG A 182 34.29 -17.57 -23.84
CA ARG A 182 34.34 -16.90 -25.15
C ARG A 182 35.75 -16.40 -25.48
N LYS A 183 36.46 -15.82 -24.51
CA LYS A 183 37.87 -15.42 -24.64
C LYS A 183 38.75 -16.63 -24.96
N TRP A 184 38.61 -17.72 -24.20
CA TRP A 184 39.39 -18.95 -24.43
C TRP A 184 39.11 -19.59 -25.80
N LYS A 185 37.84 -19.64 -26.24
CA LYS A 185 37.48 -20.07 -27.61
C LYS A 185 38.09 -19.18 -28.69
N ARG A 186 38.15 -17.86 -28.46
CA ARG A 186 38.79 -16.91 -29.38
C ARG A 186 40.30 -17.13 -29.46
N TYR A 187 40.98 -17.37 -28.33
CA TYR A 187 42.40 -17.73 -28.31
C TYR A 187 42.67 -19.08 -28.97
N LEU A 188 41.81 -20.08 -28.76
CA LEU A 188 41.92 -21.39 -29.40
C LEU A 188 41.78 -21.29 -30.93
N LEU A 189 40.82 -20.49 -31.41
CA LEU A 189 40.61 -20.23 -32.84
C LEU A 189 41.78 -19.46 -33.49
N ILE A 190 42.38 -18.51 -32.76
CA ILE A 190 43.57 -17.78 -33.22
C ILE A 190 44.80 -18.70 -33.26
N GLY A 191 44.94 -19.61 -32.28
CA GLY A 191 46.02 -20.61 -32.26
C GLY A 191 45.86 -21.72 -33.30
N LEU A 192 44.62 -22.05 -33.68
CA LEU A 192 44.30 -22.96 -34.78
C LEU A 192 44.55 -22.33 -36.17
N ALA A 193 44.48 -21.00 -36.28
CA ALA A 193 44.76 -20.30 -37.55
C ALA A 193 46.26 -20.21 -37.89
N THR A 194 47.16 -20.42 -36.91
CA THR A 194 48.62 -20.38 -37.13
C THR A 194 49.23 -21.70 -37.58
N VAL A 195 48.46 -22.80 -37.63
CA VAL A 195 48.94 -24.10 -38.14
C VAL A 195 48.13 -24.50 -39.37
N GLY A 196 48.54 -23.97 -40.52
CA GLY A 196 48.35 -24.60 -41.83
C GLY A 196 46.91 -24.79 -42.34
N GLY A 197 46.34 -23.73 -42.94
CA GLY A 197 45.54 -23.77 -44.17
C GLY A 197 44.28 -24.66 -44.27
N GLY A 198 43.11 -24.03 -44.42
CA GLY A 198 41.97 -24.67 -45.11
C GLY A 198 40.56 -24.29 -44.64
N THR A 199 39.89 -23.47 -45.45
CA THR A 199 38.45 -23.46 -45.84
C THR A 199 37.32 -23.63 -44.80
N VAL A 200 36.59 -22.52 -44.64
CA VAL A 200 35.13 -22.29 -44.48
C VAL A 200 34.18 -23.50 -44.32
N ILE A 201 33.41 -23.51 -43.22
CA ILE A 201 32.04 -24.06 -43.17
C ILE A 201 31.13 -23.08 -42.43
N GLY A 202 30.12 -22.57 -43.13
CA GLY A 202 29.01 -21.83 -42.55
C GLY A 202 27.96 -22.76 -41.95
N VAL A 203 27.28 -22.28 -40.90
CA VAL A 203 25.91 -22.72 -40.57
C VAL A 203 25.10 -21.47 -40.27
N THR A 204 24.48 -20.95 -41.32
CA THR A 204 23.22 -20.25 -41.26
C THR A 204 22.14 -21.23 -40.78
N GLY A 205 21.39 -20.88 -39.74
CA GLY A 205 20.10 -21.50 -39.44
C GLY A 205 19.89 -21.94 -37.99
N GLY A 206 18.81 -21.46 -37.37
CA GLY A 206 18.17 -22.17 -36.25
C GLY A 206 17.92 -21.34 -34.99
N LEU A 207 16.72 -20.76 -34.93
CA LEU A 207 15.90 -20.50 -33.74
C LEU A 207 16.35 -21.15 -32.42
N ALA A 208 16.43 -20.33 -31.37
CA ALA A 208 16.04 -20.72 -30.01
C ALA A 208 15.68 -19.44 -29.23
N ALA A 209 14.39 -19.11 -29.22
CA ALA A 209 13.82 -18.32 -28.13
C ALA A 209 14.17 -19.01 -26.79
N PRO A 210 14.31 -18.29 -25.67
CA PRO A 210 14.31 -18.94 -24.37
C PRO A 210 12.94 -19.61 -24.21
N LEU A 211 12.92 -20.93 -24.39
CA LEU A 211 11.78 -21.77 -24.10
C LEU A 211 11.51 -21.64 -22.60
N VAL A 212 10.44 -20.94 -22.23
CA VAL A 212 9.88 -20.96 -20.88
C VAL A 212 9.32 -22.36 -20.67
N ALA A 213 10.18 -23.27 -20.21
CA ALA A 213 9.81 -24.63 -19.87
C ALA A 213 9.41 -24.68 -18.39
N ALA A 214 8.13 -24.96 -18.18
CA ALA A 214 7.52 -25.70 -17.07
C ALA A 214 8.28 -25.80 -15.73
N GLY A 215 7.68 -25.27 -14.67
CA GLY A 215 8.09 -25.54 -13.29
C GLY A 215 7.48 -24.59 -12.26
N ALA A 216 6.16 -24.49 -12.20
CA ALA A 216 5.45 -23.74 -11.17
C ALA A 216 4.93 -24.71 -10.10
N ALA A 217 5.67 -24.88 -9.00
CA ALA A 217 5.14 -25.33 -7.71
C ALA A 217 6.29 -25.40 -6.70
N THR A 218 6.37 -24.43 -5.79
CA THR A 218 6.80 -24.52 -4.39
C THR A 218 7.05 -23.09 -3.90
N ILE A 219 6.01 -22.44 -3.37
CA ILE A 219 6.17 -21.17 -2.65
C ILE A 219 5.91 -21.47 -1.17
N ILE A 220 6.83 -20.97 -0.38
CA ILE A 220 7.21 -21.35 0.98
C ILE A 220 6.23 -20.78 2.02
N GLY A 221 5.92 -21.60 3.03
CA GLY A 221 5.61 -21.15 4.39
C GLY A 221 6.81 -21.41 5.32
N SER A 222 6.98 -20.53 6.30
CA SER A 222 7.88 -20.54 7.48
C SER A 222 9.31 -21.15 7.47
N ALA A 223 9.93 -21.47 6.33
CA ALA A 223 11.37 -21.81 6.27
C ALA A 223 12.06 -21.28 4.99
N GLY A 224 12.00 -19.97 4.78
CA GLY A 224 12.13 -19.36 3.45
C GLY A 224 13.51 -19.01 2.89
N ALA A 225 14.51 -19.88 2.99
CA ALA A 225 15.77 -19.64 2.28
C ALA A 225 15.85 -20.35 0.91
N ALA A 226 15.36 -21.59 0.79
CA ALA A 226 15.76 -22.45 -0.35
C ALA A 226 14.98 -22.24 -1.67
N ALA A 227 13.73 -21.78 -1.65
CA ALA A 227 12.92 -21.61 -2.87
C ALA A 227 12.71 -20.13 -3.31
N LEU A 228 13.14 -19.17 -2.48
CA LEU A 228 13.06 -17.75 -2.82
C LEU A 228 14.13 -17.38 -3.86
N GLY A 229 15.28 -18.07 -3.90
CA GLY A 229 16.39 -17.99 -4.89
C GLY A 229 16.08 -18.30 -6.35
N SER A 230 14.80 -18.33 -6.74
CA SER A 230 14.35 -18.74 -8.06
C SER A 230 13.93 -17.54 -8.90
N VAL A 231 13.94 -17.71 -10.23
CA VAL A 231 13.41 -16.72 -11.21
C VAL A 231 12.02 -16.17 -10.81
N ALA A 232 11.24 -16.96 -10.07
CA ALA A 232 9.95 -16.56 -9.53
C ALA A 232 10.06 -15.47 -8.43
N GLY A 233 11.03 -15.56 -7.50
CA GLY A 233 11.25 -14.57 -6.44
C GLY A 233 11.66 -13.18 -6.96
N ILE A 234 12.54 -13.12 -7.98
CA ILE A 234 12.87 -11.85 -8.66
C ILE A 234 11.64 -11.27 -9.35
N ALA A 235 10.84 -12.11 -10.02
CA ALA A 235 9.64 -11.67 -10.71
C ALA A 235 8.64 -11.04 -9.72
N VAL A 236 8.47 -11.65 -8.55
CA VAL A 236 7.65 -11.14 -7.44
C VAL A 236 8.13 -9.76 -6.95
N LEU A 237 9.43 -9.57 -6.74
CA LEU A 237 9.96 -8.26 -6.33
C LEU A 237 9.76 -7.18 -7.39
N THR A 238 10.00 -7.52 -8.65
CA THR A 238 9.86 -6.54 -9.74
C THR A 238 8.40 -6.16 -10.00
N SER A 239 7.44 -7.07 -9.81
CA SER A 239 6.02 -6.73 -9.92
C SER A 239 5.52 -5.91 -8.73
N LEU A 240 5.96 -6.23 -7.50
CA LEU A 240 5.55 -5.50 -6.29
C LEU A 240 6.07 -4.06 -6.27
N PHE A 241 7.31 -3.82 -6.68
CA PHE A 241 7.94 -2.48 -6.62
C PHE A 241 7.98 -1.74 -7.96
N GLY A 242 7.39 -2.32 -9.00
CA GLY A 242 7.43 -1.80 -10.37
C GLY A 242 8.78 -2.04 -11.06
N ALA A 243 8.84 -1.80 -12.38
CA ALA A 243 9.98 -2.16 -13.23
C ALA A 243 11.33 -1.53 -12.81
N ALA A 244 11.30 -0.41 -12.07
CA ALA A 244 12.50 0.25 -11.56
C ALA A 244 12.88 -0.16 -10.12
N GLY A 245 12.01 -0.89 -9.40
CA GLY A 245 12.25 -1.36 -8.03
C GLY A 245 12.41 -0.26 -6.98
N ALA A 246 12.09 1.00 -7.32
CA ALA A 246 12.22 2.19 -6.46
C ALA A 246 10.86 2.72 -5.96
N GLY A 247 9.75 2.07 -6.33
CA GLY A 247 8.41 2.55 -6.02
C GLY A 247 8.15 3.91 -6.68
N LEU A 248 7.58 4.85 -5.91
CA LEU A 248 7.32 6.22 -6.37
C LEU A 248 8.53 7.15 -6.27
N THR A 249 9.64 6.67 -5.69
CA THR A 249 10.86 7.46 -5.55
C THR A 249 11.39 7.88 -6.92
N GLY A 250 11.62 9.18 -7.10
CA GLY A 250 12.11 9.76 -8.35
C GLY A 250 11.02 10.03 -9.39
N TYR A 251 9.75 9.71 -9.11
CA TYR A 251 8.65 10.13 -9.97
C TYR A 251 8.50 11.66 -9.90
N LYS A 252 8.70 12.29 -11.06
CA LYS A 252 8.53 13.73 -11.25
C LYS A 252 7.86 13.98 -12.59
N MET A 253 6.79 14.76 -12.59
CA MET A 253 6.12 15.18 -13.80
C MET A 253 7.07 16.05 -14.64
N LYS A 254 7.47 15.54 -15.82
CA LYS A 254 8.47 16.19 -16.69
C LYS A 254 7.87 17.25 -17.63
N LYS A 255 6.57 17.17 -17.93
CA LYS A 255 5.82 18.10 -18.78
C LYS A 255 4.48 18.39 -18.13
N ARG A 256 3.98 19.61 -18.29
CA ARG A 256 2.64 20.02 -17.85
C ARG A 256 1.60 19.04 -18.40
N VAL A 257 0.74 18.54 -17.51
CA VAL A 257 -0.41 17.70 -17.87
C VAL A 257 -1.67 18.50 -17.61
N GLY A 258 -2.33 18.91 -18.70
CA GLY A 258 -3.51 19.78 -18.65
C GLY A 258 -3.21 21.07 -17.88
N ALA A 259 -3.91 21.26 -16.78
CA ALA A 259 -3.80 22.43 -15.92
C ALA A 259 -2.62 22.35 -14.92
N ILE A 260 -2.05 21.17 -14.67
CA ILE A 260 -1.12 20.95 -13.57
C ILE A 260 0.31 21.32 -13.97
N GLU A 261 0.96 22.17 -13.18
CA GLU A 261 2.30 22.68 -13.40
C GLU A 261 3.34 21.94 -12.56
N GLU A 262 2.96 21.51 -11.35
CA GLU A 262 3.85 20.82 -10.41
C GLU A 262 3.18 19.57 -9.84
N PHE A 263 3.87 18.43 -9.95
CA PHE A 263 3.46 17.16 -9.37
C PHE A 263 4.69 16.27 -9.15
N THR A 264 5.02 15.95 -7.90
CA THR A 264 6.19 15.13 -7.55
C THR A 264 5.95 14.39 -6.24
N PHE A 265 6.35 13.12 -6.17
CA PHE A 265 6.38 12.39 -4.90
C PHE A 265 7.72 12.62 -4.19
N LEU A 266 7.65 13.08 -2.95
CA LEU A 266 8.80 13.29 -2.08
C LEU A 266 8.81 12.20 -1.01
N PRO A 267 9.90 11.44 -0.83
CA PRO A 267 9.97 10.46 0.25
C PRO A 267 9.89 11.18 1.62
N LEU A 268 9.08 10.64 2.51
CA LEU A 268 9.03 11.05 3.93
C LEU A 268 9.91 10.14 4.80
N THR A 269 10.11 8.91 4.35
CA THR A 269 10.93 7.89 5.01
C THR A 269 11.76 7.15 3.95
N GLU A 270 12.90 6.59 4.37
CA GLU A 270 13.80 5.82 3.49
C GLU A 270 13.48 4.31 3.48
N GLY A 271 12.50 3.88 4.27
CA GLY A 271 12.11 2.47 4.39
C GLY A 271 11.38 1.93 3.16
N ARG A 272 11.34 0.60 3.05
CA ARG A 272 10.55 -0.12 2.05
C ARG A 272 9.55 -1.02 2.74
N GLN A 273 8.35 -1.16 2.19
CA GLN A 273 7.32 -2.03 2.76
C GLN A 273 6.42 -2.61 1.66
N LEU A 274 5.66 -3.67 1.98
CA LEU A 274 4.72 -4.30 1.05
C LEU A 274 3.47 -3.46 0.79
N HIS A 275 3.27 -2.37 1.52
CA HIS A 275 2.26 -1.35 1.26
C HIS A 275 2.87 0.05 1.41
N ILE A 276 2.24 1.08 0.84
CA ILE A 276 2.74 2.46 0.89
C ILE A 276 1.70 3.44 1.42
N THR A 277 2.17 4.53 2.03
CA THR A 277 1.30 5.66 2.40
C THR A 277 1.66 6.89 1.59
N ILE A 278 0.66 7.57 1.03
CA ILE A 278 0.82 8.85 0.32
C ILE A 278 0.07 9.92 1.10
N ALA A 279 0.82 10.86 1.66
CA ALA A 279 0.34 12.00 2.41
C ALA A 279 0.21 13.24 1.51
N ILE A 280 -0.92 13.94 1.58
CA ILE A 280 -1.23 15.05 0.68
C ILE A 280 -1.61 16.27 1.50
N THR A 281 -0.72 17.27 1.49
CA THR A 281 -0.87 18.55 2.19
C THR A 281 -1.86 19.45 1.43
N GLY A 282 -2.76 20.10 2.17
CA GLY A 282 -3.83 20.93 1.58
C GLY A 282 -3.59 22.43 1.53
N TRP A 283 -2.58 22.94 2.21
CA TRP A 283 -2.15 24.34 2.10
C TRP A 283 -0.71 24.46 2.57
N LEU A 284 -0.01 25.51 2.15
CA LEU A 284 1.34 25.81 2.61
C LEU A 284 1.36 27.25 3.11
N ALA A 285 2.17 27.52 4.13
CA ALA A 285 2.31 28.87 4.64
C ALA A 285 3.75 29.16 5.04
N SER A 286 4.03 30.42 5.37
CA SER A 286 5.39 30.82 5.76
C SER A 286 5.79 30.19 7.11
N GLY A 287 7.09 30.14 7.40
CA GLY A 287 7.59 29.55 8.64
C GLY A 287 7.50 28.02 8.69
N LYS A 288 6.85 27.46 9.72
CA LYS A 288 6.86 26.02 10.03
C LYS A 288 6.20 25.16 8.94
N TYR A 289 5.20 25.68 8.25
CA TYR A 289 4.38 24.95 7.27
C TYR A 289 4.75 25.26 5.82
N ARG A 290 6.02 25.65 5.59
CA ARG A 290 6.54 26.00 4.26
C ARG A 290 6.75 24.80 3.34
N THR A 291 7.00 23.63 3.92
CA THR A 291 7.27 22.40 3.16
C THR A 291 6.07 21.47 3.21
N PHE A 292 5.86 20.72 2.13
CA PHE A 292 4.82 19.70 2.06
C PHE A 292 4.96 18.64 3.16
N SER A 293 6.19 18.31 3.57
CA SER A 293 6.48 17.29 4.58
C SER A 293 6.23 17.72 6.02
N ALA A 294 6.23 19.02 6.32
CA ALA A 294 6.18 19.52 7.70
C ALA A 294 4.97 19.02 8.53
N PRO A 295 3.74 18.94 7.99
CA PRO A 295 2.59 18.40 8.73
C PRO A 295 2.72 16.91 9.07
N TRP A 296 3.58 16.19 8.35
CA TRP A 296 3.68 14.72 8.40
C TRP A 296 4.90 14.23 9.18
N ALA A 297 5.60 15.11 9.89
CA ALA A 297 6.82 14.74 10.63
C ALA A 297 6.60 13.64 11.67
N ALA A 298 5.38 13.53 12.22
CA ALA A 298 4.99 12.49 13.18
C ALA A 298 4.19 11.33 12.54
N LEU A 299 4.04 11.30 11.22
CA LEU A 299 3.28 10.26 10.54
C LEU A 299 4.08 8.95 10.58
N ALA A 300 3.56 7.96 11.29
CA ALA A 300 4.16 6.64 11.45
C ALA A 300 3.19 5.54 10.99
N ARG A 301 2.55 5.72 9.82
CA ARG A 301 1.57 4.76 9.31
C ARG A 301 2.21 3.57 8.61
N SER A 302 3.31 3.80 7.91
CA SER A 302 4.11 2.77 7.22
C SER A 302 5.59 3.16 7.24
N ARG A 303 6.48 2.20 6.97
CA ARG A 303 7.92 2.48 6.81
C ARG A 303 8.27 3.06 5.44
N GLU A 304 7.41 2.87 4.44
CA GLU A 304 7.52 3.52 3.12
C GLU A 304 6.39 4.55 2.96
N GLN A 305 6.74 5.83 3.02
CA GLN A 305 5.81 6.96 3.01
C GLN A 305 6.27 8.03 2.04
N TYR A 306 5.32 8.63 1.33
CA TYR A 306 5.56 9.71 0.39
C TYR A 306 4.68 10.90 0.73
N CYS A 307 5.17 12.09 0.45
CA CYS A 307 4.38 13.31 0.42
C CYS A 307 4.22 13.79 -1.03
N LEU A 308 3.00 14.13 -1.43
CA LEU A 308 2.75 14.71 -2.75
C LEU A 308 3.04 16.21 -2.71
N ALA A 309 4.05 16.65 -3.46
CA ALA A 309 4.26 18.05 -3.78
C ALA A 309 3.46 18.42 -5.04
N TRP A 310 2.54 19.39 -4.89
CA TRP A 310 1.64 19.82 -5.96
C TRP A 310 1.34 21.31 -5.86
N GLU A 311 1.37 22.01 -7.00
CA GLU A 311 0.94 23.41 -7.14
C GLU A 311 1.44 24.36 -6.02
N ALA A 312 2.72 24.25 -5.61
CA ALA A 312 3.23 24.88 -4.39
C ALA A 312 3.03 26.39 -4.36
N LYS A 313 3.18 27.05 -5.52
CA LYS A 313 2.93 28.48 -5.70
C LYS A 313 1.53 28.86 -5.23
N TYR A 314 0.51 28.16 -5.70
CA TYR A 314 -0.89 28.45 -5.40
C TYR A 314 -1.25 28.10 -3.96
N LEU A 315 -0.72 26.99 -3.44
CA LEU A 315 -0.92 26.61 -2.04
C LEU A 315 -0.29 27.59 -1.05
N MET A 316 0.88 28.16 -1.39
CA MET A 316 1.53 29.22 -0.62
C MET A 316 0.75 30.53 -0.68
N GLU A 317 0.26 30.92 -1.85
CA GLU A 317 -0.61 32.10 -2.01
C GLU A 317 -1.87 31.96 -1.16
N LEU A 318 -2.50 30.78 -1.17
CA LEU A 318 -3.64 30.48 -0.33
C LEU A 318 -3.29 30.56 1.17
N GLY A 319 -2.29 29.83 1.64
CA GLY A 319 -2.00 29.80 3.08
C GLY A 319 -1.55 31.16 3.63
N ASN A 320 -0.79 31.95 2.86
CA ASN A 320 -0.47 33.33 3.26
C ASN A 320 -1.71 34.22 3.34
N ALA A 321 -2.68 34.04 2.44
CA ALA A 321 -3.97 34.73 2.52
C ALA A 321 -4.73 34.31 3.80
N LEU A 322 -4.76 33.02 4.12
CA LEU A 322 -5.38 32.51 5.36
C LEU A 322 -4.70 33.07 6.63
N GLU A 323 -3.37 33.11 6.68
CA GLU A 323 -2.62 33.67 7.82
C GLU A 323 -2.91 35.15 8.04
N THR A 324 -3.02 35.92 6.95
CA THR A 324 -3.36 37.36 7.01
C THR A 324 -4.71 37.58 7.69
N ILE A 325 -5.66 36.68 7.43
CA ILE A 325 -7.04 36.78 7.93
C ILE A 325 -7.12 36.32 9.37
N LEU A 326 -6.46 35.23 9.70
CA LEU A 326 -6.29 34.77 11.08
C LEU A 326 -5.66 35.86 11.94
N SER A 327 -4.61 36.52 11.44
CA SER A 327 -3.94 37.63 12.14
C SER A 327 -4.86 38.84 12.27
N GLY A 328 -5.63 39.17 11.23
CA GLY A 328 -6.64 40.22 11.26
C GLY A 328 -7.73 39.96 12.30
N LEU A 329 -8.27 38.73 12.34
CA LEU A 329 -9.24 38.28 13.33
C LEU A 329 -8.68 38.33 14.75
N ALA A 330 -7.47 37.82 14.97
CA ALA A 330 -6.80 37.86 16.26
C ALA A 330 -6.60 39.30 16.74
N ASN A 331 -6.17 40.21 15.86
CA ASN A 331 -6.05 41.63 16.18
C ASN A 331 -7.40 42.27 16.51
N MET A 332 -8.47 41.94 15.77
CA MET A 332 -9.81 42.43 16.07
C MET A 332 -10.30 41.93 17.44
N VAL A 333 -10.14 40.64 17.74
CA VAL A 333 -10.48 40.07 19.05
C VAL A 333 -9.66 40.72 20.16
N ALA A 334 -8.36 40.93 19.95
CA ALA A 334 -7.51 41.61 20.92
C ALA A 334 -7.94 43.06 21.16
N GLN A 335 -8.25 43.82 20.10
CA GLN A 335 -8.76 45.19 20.22
C GLN A 335 -10.13 45.23 20.89
N GLU A 336 -11.01 44.28 20.61
CA GLU A 336 -12.33 44.22 21.21
C GLU A 336 -12.27 43.79 22.69
N ALA A 337 -11.40 42.83 23.03
CA ALA A 337 -11.11 42.46 24.41
C ALA A 337 -10.52 43.62 25.23
N LEU A 338 -9.70 44.48 24.59
CA LEU A 338 -9.19 45.72 25.19
C LEU A 338 -10.28 46.79 25.38
N LYS A 339 -11.32 46.82 24.53
CA LYS A 339 -12.47 47.74 24.70
C LYS A 339 -13.45 47.27 25.79
N TYR A 340 -13.56 45.96 26.02
CA TYR A 340 -14.54 45.37 26.95
C TYR A 340 -14.02 45.08 28.36
N THR A 341 -12.93 45.70 28.81
CA THR A 341 -12.55 45.65 30.24
C THR A 341 -13.40 46.58 31.13
N VAL A 342 -14.43 47.24 30.59
CA VAL A 342 -15.44 47.95 31.38
C VAL A 342 -16.84 47.61 30.83
N LEU A 343 -17.63 46.95 31.68
CA LEU A 343 -19.02 46.47 31.54
C LEU A 343 -19.25 45.09 30.89
N SER A 344 -19.71 44.20 31.78
CA SER A 344 -20.35 42.90 31.62
C SER A 344 -21.34 42.78 30.45
N GLY A 345 -21.25 41.66 29.71
CA GLY A 345 -22.35 41.14 28.89
C GLY A 345 -21.88 40.33 27.71
N ILE A 346 -21.74 39.01 27.87
CA ILE A 346 -21.37 38.06 26.82
C ILE A 346 -22.43 38.07 25.71
N VAL A 347 -22.14 38.74 24.58
CA VAL A 347 -22.63 38.39 23.24
C VAL A 347 -21.64 38.92 22.18
N ALA A 348 -20.56 38.19 21.91
CA ALA A 348 -19.66 38.50 20.77
C ALA A 348 -19.19 37.24 20.02
N ALA A 349 -19.87 36.10 20.16
CA ALA A 349 -19.47 34.84 19.54
C ALA A 349 -20.15 34.53 18.18
N LEU A 350 -21.14 35.32 17.74
CA LEU A 350 -22.02 34.92 16.61
C LEU A 350 -22.17 35.93 15.47
N THR A 351 -21.55 37.11 15.55
CA THR A 351 -21.61 38.10 14.46
C THR A 351 -20.23 38.30 13.88
N TRP A 352 -19.98 37.65 12.74
CA TRP A 352 -18.82 37.94 11.90
C TRP A 352 -18.82 39.45 11.58
N PRO A 353 -17.76 40.20 11.94
CA PRO A 353 -17.68 41.62 11.63
C PRO A 353 -17.85 41.88 10.12
N ALA A 354 -18.61 42.90 9.74
CA ALA A 354 -18.81 43.28 8.33
C ALA A 354 -17.49 43.59 7.60
N SER A 355 -16.43 43.93 8.33
CA SER A 355 -15.05 44.09 7.84
C SER A 355 -14.41 42.80 7.30
N LEU A 356 -15.00 41.62 7.55
CA LEU A 356 -14.54 40.36 6.95
C LEU A 356 -15.15 40.11 5.57
N LEU A 357 -16.26 40.76 5.22
CA LEU A 357 -16.83 40.67 3.87
C LEU A 357 -15.90 41.33 2.84
N THR A 358 -15.17 42.39 3.21
CA THR A 358 -14.14 43.00 2.36
C THR A 358 -12.91 42.12 2.18
N VAL A 359 -12.68 41.20 3.12
CA VAL A 359 -11.56 40.25 3.14
C VAL A 359 -11.89 38.95 2.40
N ALA A 360 -13.18 38.59 2.27
CA ALA A 360 -13.65 37.45 1.49
C ALA A 360 -13.13 37.47 0.04
N ASN A 361 -13.21 38.64 -0.62
CA ASN A 361 -12.71 38.83 -2.00
C ASN A 361 -11.21 38.53 -2.17
N VAL A 362 -10.41 38.61 -1.10
CA VAL A 362 -8.97 38.33 -1.11
C VAL A 362 -8.68 36.82 -1.10
N ILE A 363 -9.56 36.02 -0.47
CA ILE A 363 -9.44 34.54 -0.43
C ILE A 363 -10.09 33.91 -1.65
N ASP A 364 -11.22 34.43 -2.12
CA ASP A 364 -12.08 33.75 -3.08
C ASP A 364 -11.32 33.37 -4.37
N ASN A 365 -10.37 34.22 -4.80
CA ASN A 365 -9.52 33.93 -5.95
C ASN A 365 -8.47 32.83 -5.67
N PRO A 366 -7.53 32.94 -4.70
CA PRO A 366 -6.62 31.84 -4.35
C PRO A 366 -7.31 30.52 -4.02
N TRP A 367 -8.44 30.57 -3.29
CA TRP A 367 -9.21 29.39 -2.92
C TRP A 367 -9.87 28.75 -4.14
N GLY A 368 -10.56 29.53 -4.98
CA GLY A 368 -11.18 29.04 -6.20
C GLY A 368 -10.17 28.38 -7.15
N VAL A 369 -8.99 28.98 -7.31
CA VAL A 369 -7.89 28.39 -8.09
C VAL A 369 -7.46 27.05 -7.49
N CYS A 370 -7.25 26.98 -6.18
CA CYS A 370 -6.86 25.74 -5.52
C CYS A 370 -7.96 24.65 -5.55
N LEU A 371 -9.24 25.02 -5.49
CA LEU A 371 -10.36 24.08 -5.65
C LEU A 371 -10.37 23.42 -7.04
N HIS A 372 -10.10 24.20 -8.09
CA HIS A 372 -10.02 23.67 -9.45
C HIS A 372 -8.76 22.81 -9.64
N ARG A 373 -7.60 23.32 -9.20
CA ARG A 373 -6.31 22.61 -9.29
C ARG A 373 -6.31 21.29 -8.52
N SER A 374 -6.86 21.26 -7.30
CA SER A 374 -6.94 20.02 -6.50
C SER A 374 -7.74 18.91 -7.18
N ALA A 375 -8.80 19.25 -7.92
CA ALA A 375 -9.56 18.28 -8.69
C ALA A 375 -8.71 17.67 -9.82
N GLU A 376 -8.00 18.50 -10.58
CA GLU A 376 -7.12 18.04 -11.67
C GLU A 376 -5.94 17.21 -11.12
N VAL A 377 -5.32 17.64 -10.04
CA VAL A 377 -4.25 16.87 -9.34
C VAL A 377 -4.78 15.52 -8.86
N GLY A 378 -6.01 15.47 -8.33
CA GLY A 378 -6.67 14.22 -7.95
C GLY A 378 -6.80 13.26 -9.13
N LYS A 379 -7.31 13.75 -10.27
CA LYS A 379 -7.38 12.94 -11.50
C LYS A 379 -6.00 12.45 -11.94
N HIS A 380 -4.97 13.30 -11.91
CA HIS A 380 -3.63 12.89 -12.30
C HIS A 380 -3.06 11.80 -11.36
N LEU A 381 -3.28 11.93 -10.06
CA LEU A 381 -2.93 10.90 -9.08
C LEU A 381 -3.64 9.57 -9.40
N ALA A 382 -4.93 9.60 -9.74
CA ALA A 382 -5.67 8.41 -10.15
C ALA A 382 -4.99 7.68 -11.31
N HIS A 383 -4.60 8.39 -12.36
CA HIS A 383 -3.92 7.79 -13.53
C HIS A 383 -2.59 7.12 -13.15
N ILE A 384 -1.82 7.71 -12.23
CA ILE A 384 -0.56 7.13 -11.74
C ILE A 384 -0.83 5.83 -10.98
N LEU A 385 -1.83 5.83 -10.11
CA LEU A 385 -2.18 4.66 -9.30
C LEU A 385 -2.79 3.53 -10.14
N LEU A 386 -3.65 3.87 -11.11
CA LEU A 386 -4.24 2.94 -12.07
C LEU A 386 -3.16 2.30 -12.95
N SER A 387 -2.17 3.08 -13.39
CA SER A 387 -1.02 2.55 -14.15
C SER A 387 0.03 1.82 -13.29
N ARG A 388 -0.23 1.65 -11.98
CA ARG A 388 0.61 0.90 -11.03
C ARG A 388 2.07 1.34 -11.04
N GLN A 389 2.34 2.64 -11.13
CA GLN A 389 3.72 3.15 -11.06
C GLN A 389 4.42 2.80 -9.74
N GLN A 390 3.64 2.72 -8.65
CA GLN A 390 4.08 2.26 -7.34
C GLN A 390 4.34 0.75 -7.25
N GLY A 391 4.03 0.00 -8.31
CA GLY A 391 3.94 -1.45 -8.35
C GLY A 391 2.59 -1.98 -7.86
N ARG A 392 2.49 -3.31 -7.71
CA ARG A 392 1.24 -4.01 -7.33
C ARG A 392 1.13 -4.17 -5.81
N ARG A 393 1.17 -3.05 -5.09
CA ARG A 393 1.12 -2.96 -3.63
C ARG A 393 -0.07 -2.12 -3.16
N PRO A 394 -0.64 -2.39 -1.97
CA PRO A 394 -1.71 -1.58 -1.42
C PRO A 394 -1.25 -0.15 -1.12
N VAL A 395 -2.16 0.81 -1.32
CA VAL A 395 -1.90 2.23 -1.13
C VAL A 395 -2.87 2.79 -0.10
N THR A 396 -2.33 3.45 0.93
CA THR A 396 -3.09 4.27 1.87
C THR A 396 -2.94 5.75 1.49
N LEU A 397 -4.07 6.46 1.39
CA LEU A 397 -4.08 7.91 1.08
C LEU A 397 -4.49 8.70 2.32
N ILE A 398 -3.71 9.70 2.70
CA ILE A 398 -3.99 10.57 3.85
C ILE A 398 -3.88 12.03 3.41
N GLY A 399 -4.89 12.84 3.69
CA GLY A 399 -4.86 14.24 3.32
C GLY A 399 -5.74 15.10 4.21
N PHE A 400 -5.38 16.38 4.29
CA PHE A 400 -6.19 17.38 4.99
C PHE A 400 -6.56 18.54 4.07
N SER A 401 -7.67 19.23 4.33
CA SER A 401 -8.14 20.38 3.57
C SER A 401 -8.16 20.09 2.05
N LEU A 402 -7.56 20.92 1.21
CA LEU A 402 -7.51 20.69 -0.24
C LEU A 402 -6.73 19.42 -0.62
N GLY A 403 -5.86 18.91 0.25
CA GLY A 403 -5.19 17.62 0.04
C GLY A 403 -6.14 16.44 0.22
N ALA A 404 -7.11 16.55 1.13
CA ALA A 404 -8.24 15.63 1.21
C ALA A 404 -9.12 15.73 -0.04
N ARG A 405 -9.31 16.95 -0.59
CA ARG A 405 -10.02 17.15 -1.86
C ARG A 405 -9.30 16.50 -3.05
N VAL A 406 -7.96 16.54 -3.12
CA VAL A 406 -7.16 15.79 -4.11
C VAL A 406 -7.49 14.30 -4.04
N ILE A 407 -7.53 13.71 -2.84
CA ILE A 407 -7.86 12.29 -2.65
C ILE A 407 -9.29 12.02 -3.12
N TYR A 408 -10.26 12.84 -2.72
CA TYR A 408 -11.65 12.68 -3.11
C TYR A 408 -11.80 12.62 -4.65
N PHE A 409 -11.19 13.55 -5.39
CA PHE A 409 -11.23 13.53 -6.85
C PHE A 409 -10.39 12.41 -7.47
N CYS A 410 -9.32 11.97 -6.81
CA CYS A 410 -8.61 10.75 -7.18
C CYS A 410 -9.54 9.53 -7.15
N LEU A 411 -10.27 9.32 -6.04
CA LEU A 411 -11.20 8.20 -5.91
C LEU A 411 -12.36 8.30 -6.91
N GLN A 412 -12.87 9.51 -7.14
CA GLN A 412 -13.95 9.75 -8.11
C GLN A 412 -13.51 9.43 -9.55
N GLU A 413 -12.28 9.76 -9.91
CA GLU A 413 -11.71 9.41 -11.21
C GLU A 413 -11.49 7.89 -11.32
N MET A 414 -10.89 7.27 -10.30
CA MET A 414 -10.67 5.82 -10.26
C MET A 414 -11.98 5.03 -10.36
N ALA A 415 -13.07 5.49 -9.73
CA ALA A 415 -14.35 4.78 -9.73
C ALA A 415 -14.94 4.59 -11.15
N GLN A 416 -14.60 5.48 -12.08
CA GLN A 416 -15.04 5.44 -13.48
C GLN A 416 -14.34 4.32 -14.28
N GLU A 417 -13.17 3.88 -13.82
CA GLU A 417 -12.37 2.86 -14.50
C GLU A 417 -12.76 1.43 -14.09
N LYS A 418 -12.51 0.46 -14.97
CA LYS A 418 -12.80 -0.96 -14.67
C LYS A 418 -11.76 -1.58 -13.74
N ASP A 419 -10.49 -1.25 -13.94
CA ASP A 419 -9.35 -1.87 -13.24
C ASP A 419 -8.89 -1.07 -11.99
N CYS A 420 -9.86 -0.51 -11.25
CA CYS A 420 -9.60 0.35 -10.09
C CYS A 420 -9.60 -0.36 -8.74
N GLN A 421 -10.03 -1.62 -8.70
CA GLN A 421 -10.08 -2.43 -7.48
C GLN A 421 -8.69 -2.90 -7.04
N GLY A 422 -8.54 -3.20 -5.75
CA GLY A 422 -7.33 -3.81 -5.19
C GLY A 422 -6.11 -2.89 -5.09
N ILE A 423 -6.30 -1.58 -5.28
CA ILE A 423 -5.23 -0.56 -5.21
C ILE A 423 -5.25 0.13 -3.87
N ILE A 424 -6.40 0.73 -3.53
CA ILE A 424 -6.54 1.57 -2.35
C ILE A 424 -6.97 0.68 -1.20
N GLU A 425 -6.15 0.66 -0.15
CA GLU A 425 -6.49 0.02 1.11
C GLU A 425 -7.34 0.96 1.96
N ASP A 426 -6.72 2.04 2.46
CA ASP A 426 -7.32 2.95 3.43
C ASP A 426 -7.25 4.40 2.91
N VAL A 427 -8.24 5.20 3.28
CA VAL A 427 -8.34 6.63 2.96
C VAL A 427 -8.63 7.41 4.24
N VAL A 428 -7.90 8.49 4.48
CA VAL A 428 -8.12 9.43 5.59
C VAL A 428 -8.25 10.84 5.06
N LEU A 429 -9.41 11.44 5.26
CA LEU A 429 -9.80 12.77 4.78
C LEU A 429 -10.07 13.67 5.98
N LEU A 430 -9.25 14.68 6.21
CA LEU A 430 -9.37 15.59 7.34
C LEU A 430 -9.83 16.98 6.87
N GLY A 431 -10.99 17.45 7.33
CA GLY A 431 -11.53 18.77 6.96
C GLY A 431 -11.72 18.92 5.45
N ALA A 432 -12.28 17.91 4.77
CA ALA A 432 -12.35 17.88 3.32
C ALA A 432 -13.39 18.89 2.76
N PRO A 433 -12.98 19.86 1.91
CA PRO A 433 -13.88 20.80 1.24
C PRO A 433 -14.50 20.13 0.01
N VAL A 434 -15.38 19.14 0.24
CA VAL A 434 -16.07 18.34 -0.79
C VAL A 434 -17.50 18.07 -0.38
N GLU A 435 -18.29 17.54 -1.32
CA GLU A 435 -19.66 17.11 -1.06
C GLU A 435 -19.70 16.02 0.00
N GLY A 436 -20.60 16.14 0.97
CA GLY A 436 -20.81 15.22 2.08
C GLY A 436 -22.08 14.39 1.96
N GLU A 437 -22.80 14.49 0.83
CA GLU A 437 -23.93 13.61 0.54
C GLU A 437 -23.46 12.19 0.19
N ALA A 438 -24.13 11.18 0.76
CA ALA A 438 -23.76 9.77 0.61
C ALA A 438 -23.67 9.30 -0.85
N LYS A 439 -24.54 9.82 -1.72
CA LYS A 439 -24.59 9.47 -3.16
C LYS A 439 -23.26 9.72 -3.89
N HIS A 440 -22.47 10.70 -3.43
CA HIS A 440 -21.19 11.02 -4.04
C HIS A 440 -20.03 10.16 -3.53
N TRP A 441 -20.21 9.52 -2.38
CA TRP A 441 -19.23 8.63 -1.75
C TRP A 441 -19.49 7.16 -2.06
N GLU A 442 -20.73 6.83 -2.43
CA GLU A 442 -21.15 5.47 -2.78
C GLU A 442 -20.25 4.78 -3.84
N PRO A 443 -19.76 5.48 -4.89
CA PRO A 443 -18.83 4.86 -5.86
C PRO A 443 -17.47 4.47 -5.26
N PHE A 444 -17.06 5.06 -4.13
CA PHE A 444 -15.76 4.77 -3.52
C PHE A 444 -15.68 3.36 -2.93
N ARG A 445 -16.83 2.73 -2.65
CA ARG A 445 -16.91 1.32 -2.21
C ARG A 445 -16.25 0.34 -3.21
N LYS A 446 -16.27 0.70 -4.49
CA LYS A 446 -15.60 -0.07 -5.55
C LYS A 446 -14.08 0.08 -5.51
N VAL A 447 -13.58 1.23 -5.06
CA VAL A 447 -12.16 1.60 -5.15
C VAL A 447 -11.40 1.27 -3.86
N VAL A 448 -12.01 1.55 -2.70
CA VAL A 448 -11.37 1.43 -1.38
C VAL A 448 -11.75 0.10 -0.74
N SER A 449 -10.74 -0.71 -0.41
CA SER A 449 -10.95 -2.06 0.13
C SER A 449 -11.21 -2.05 1.64
N GLY A 450 -10.47 -1.20 2.35
CA GLY A 450 -10.46 -1.02 3.79
C GLY A 450 -11.34 0.16 4.21
N ARG A 451 -10.78 1.10 4.96
CA ARG A 451 -11.55 2.18 5.61
C ARG A 451 -11.50 3.49 4.82
N ILE A 452 -12.57 4.25 4.93
CA ILE A 452 -12.72 5.62 4.45
C ILE A 452 -13.06 6.48 5.67
N ILE A 453 -12.05 7.14 6.23
CA ILE A 453 -12.17 7.96 7.44
C ILE A 453 -12.44 9.42 7.01
N ASN A 454 -13.61 9.94 7.40
CA ASN A 454 -13.96 11.35 7.32
C ASN A 454 -13.76 12.00 8.69
N GLY A 455 -12.62 12.66 8.87
CA GLY A 455 -12.35 13.52 10.02
C GLY A 455 -12.93 14.91 9.77
N TYR A 456 -13.97 15.29 10.54
CA TYR A 456 -14.67 16.56 10.36
C TYR A 456 -14.58 17.42 11.62
N CYS A 457 -14.65 18.73 11.46
CA CYS A 457 -14.69 19.68 12.56
C CYS A 457 -15.89 20.61 12.37
N ARG A 458 -16.85 20.56 13.30
CA ARG A 458 -18.08 21.37 13.23
C ARG A 458 -17.80 22.86 13.39
N GLY A 459 -16.73 23.17 14.13
CA GLY A 459 -16.25 24.52 14.41
C GLY A 459 -15.22 25.04 13.41
N ASP A 460 -14.96 24.35 12.29
CA ASP A 460 -14.00 24.83 11.30
C ASP A 460 -14.50 26.15 10.70
N TRP A 461 -13.90 27.23 11.20
CA TRP A 461 -14.27 28.59 10.87
C TRP A 461 -14.00 28.89 9.39
N LEU A 462 -12.94 28.30 8.82
CA LEU A 462 -12.50 28.57 7.46
C LEU A 462 -13.47 27.94 6.46
N LEU A 463 -13.75 26.66 6.62
CA LEU A 463 -14.73 25.97 5.78
C LEU A 463 -16.12 26.62 5.93
N SER A 464 -16.51 26.95 7.16
CA SER A 464 -17.78 27.64 7.42
C SER A 464 -17.84 29.02 6.74
N PHE A 465 -16.73 29.77 6.72
CA PHE A 465 -16.67 31.09 6.10
C PHE A 465 -16.76 30.99 4.58
N VAL A 466 -15.92 30.16 3.96
CA VAL A 466 -15.80 30.07 2.49
C VAL A 466 -17.00 29.39 1.83
N TYR A 467 -17.62 28.41 2.51
CA TYR A 467 -18.83 27.78 1.98
C TYR A 467 -20.11 28.55 2.29
N ARG A 468 -20.11 29.48 3.27
CA ARG A 468 -21.26 30.35 3.53
C ARG A 468 -21.42 31.46 2.49
N THR A 469 -20.33 31.89 1.84
CA THR A 469 -20.36 32.85 0.72
C THR A 469 -20.73 32.19 -0.61
N SER A 470 -20.58 30.87 -0.70
CA SER A 470 -21.02 30.06 -1.84
C SER A 470 -22.53 29.79 -1.71
N SER A 471 -23.33 30.29 -2.65
CA SER A 471 -24.81 30.34 -2.63
C SER A 471 -25.56 28.99 -2.67
N VAL A 472 -24.89 27.88 -2.35
CA VAL A 472 -25.46 26.53 -2.36
C VAL A 472 -25.37 25.95 -0.95
N GLN A 473 -26.51 25.49 -0.41
CA GLN A 473 -26.60 24.78 0.88
C GLN A 473 -25.97 23.38 0.79
N LEU A 474 -24.70 23.29 0.39
CA LEU A 474 -23.98 22.04 0.26
C LEU A 474 -23.64 21.50 1.65
N ARG A 475 -23.93 20.22 1.85
CA ARG A 475 -23.45 19.51 3.04
C ARG A 475 -21.96 19.24 2.85
N VAL A 476 -21.08 20.04 3.44
CA VAL A 476 -19.62 19.87 3.28
C VAL A 476 -19.11 18.75 4.19
N ALA A 477 -18.38 17.77 3.64
CA ALA A 477 -17.86 16.61 4.38
C ALA A 477 -16.93 16.99 5.54
N GLY A 478 -16.11 18.04 5.38
CA GLY A 478 -15.21 18.54 6.42
C GLY A 478 -15.90 19.17 7.63
N LEU A 479 -17.19 19.48 7.55
CA LEU A 479 -17.96 20.13 8.64
C LEU A 479 -18.91 19.17 9.36
N GLN A 480 -19.20 17.99 8.80
CA GLN A 480 -20.25 17.11 9.31
C GLN A 480 -20.03 15.66 8.86
N PRO A 481 -20.68 14.68 9.51
CA PRO A 481 -20.57 13.28 9.10
C PRO A 481 -21.20 13.03 7.72
N VAL A 482 -20.57 12.15 6.95
CA VAL A 482 -21.09 11.57 5.70
C VAL A 482 -21.95 10.37 6.07
N LEU A 483 -23.26 10.46 5.81
CA LEU A 483 -24.24 9.45 6.22
C LEU A 483 -24.41 8.34 5.16
N LEU A 484 -23.31 7.66 4.83
CA LEU A 484 -23.34 6.48 3.96
C LEU A 484 -23.40 5.21 4.83
N GLN A 485 -24.37 4.33 4.57
CA GLN A 485 -24.48 3.04 5.25
C GLN A 485 -23.51 2.04 4.62
N ASP A 486 -22.24 2.13 5.02
CA ASP A 486 -21.19 1.20 4.60
C ASP A 486 -20.20 0.99 5.75
N ARG A 487 -19.80 -0.26 5.98
CA ARG A 487 -18.83 -0.62 7.04
C ARG A 487 -17.49 0.11 6.93
N ARG A 488 -17.14 0.56 5.73
CA ARG A 488 -15.87 1.20 5.43
C ARG A 488 -15.88 2.68 5.83
N VAL A 489 -17.04 3.34 5.88
CA VAL A 489 -17.11 4.77 6.16
C VAL A 489 -17.14 5.03 7.67
N GLU A 490 -16.08 5.66 8.16
CA GLU A 490 -15.92 6.04 9.56
C GLU A 490 -15.92 7.56 9.68
N ASN A 491 -16.83 8.11 10.48
CA ASN A 491 -16.88 9.55 10.74
C ASN A 491 -16.27 9.87 12.10
N VAL A 492 -15.24 10.71 12.12
CA VAL A 492 -14.52 11.10 13.35
C VAL A 492 -14.72 12.59 13.58
N ASP A 493 -15.34 12.96 14.69
CA ASP A 493 -15.49 14.37 15.09
C ASP A 493 -14.19 14.84 15.76
N LEU A 494 -13.52 15.82 15.13
CA LEU A 494 -12.25 16.40 15.55
C LEU A 494 -12.44 17.77 16.22
N SER A 495 -13.68 18.16 16.54
CA SER A 495 -13.97 19.47 17.11
C SER A 495 -13.29 19.72 18.46
N SER A 496 -12.97 18.67 19.21
CA SER A 496 -12.21 18.76 20.48
C SER A 496 -10.71 18.99 20.30
N VAL A 497 -10.16 18.70 19.11
CA VAL A 497 -8.73 18.85 18.80
C VAL A 497 -8.45 20.21 18.15
N GLY A 498 -9.46 20.80 17.49
CA GLY A 498 -9.36 22.10 16.80
C GLY A 498 -9.79 23.32 17.63
N SER A 499 -9.90 23.20 18.96
CA SER A 499 -10.23 24.32 19.86
C SER A 499 -9.00 24.99 20.46
#